data_AF-A0A5N0TL08-F1
#
_entry.id   AF-A0A5N0TL08-F1
#
_cell.length_a   1.000
_cell.length_b   1.000
_cell.length_c   1.000
_cell.angle_alpha   90.00
_cell.angle_beta   90.00
_cell.angle_gamma   90.00
#
_symmetry.space_group_name_H-M   'P 1'
#
loop_
_entity.id
_entity.type
_entity.pdbx_description
1 polymer ?
#
loop_
_entity_poly.entity_id
_entity_poly.type
_entity_poly.pdbx_seq_one_letter_code
_entity_poly.pdbx_strand_id
1 'polypeptide(L)'
;MSHTVLPPFRDERPTRVRRRITFVALGVCLAALVAALATVLAGLAGAALASSVAGDPDRSGGLVASGSPLQVTEVDEPALAGLDARLRDALAEAAADAAEQGIEIRVTSGWRSEAYQRRLMEDAIRTHGSEAEARRYVAPPEQSRHVTGDAVDLAPVDAQYWLIQYGDAYGLCQIYANESWHFELATTPGGVCPELREDASDGRAPATG
;
A
#
# COMPACT_ATOMS: atom_id res chain seq x y z
N MET A 1 -75.84 -29.49 -58.53
CA MET A 1 -74.45 -29.67 -58.98
C MET A 1 -73.68 -28.44 -58.55
N SER A 2 -72.84 -28.60 -57.52
CA SER A 2 -72.25 -27.51 -56.73
C SER A 2 -71.00 -26.93 -57.40
N HIS A 3 -70.94 -25.60 -57.51
CA HIS A 3 -69.74 -24.88 -57.91
C HIS A 3 -68.90 -24.52 -56.68
N THR A 4 -67.68 -25.05 -56.62
CA THR A 4 -66.67 -24.73 -55.60
C THR A 4 -66.05 -23.36 -55.91
N VAL A 5 -66.13 -22.44 -54.95
CA VAL A 5 -65.48 -21.12 -54.98
C VAL A 5 -64.06 -21.25 -54.42
N LEU A 6 -63.05 -20.83 -55.19
CA LEU A 6 -61.67 -20.69 -54.73
C LEU A 6 -61.49 -19.40 -53.91
N PRO A 7 -60.72 -19.40 -52.81
CA PRO A 7 -60.41 -18.18 -52.06
C PRO A 7 -59.32 -17.35 -52.77
N PRO A 8 -59.24 -16.02 -52.51
CA PRO A 8 -58.23 -15.16 -53.12
C PRO A 8 -56.84 -15.37 -52.49
N PHE A 9 -55.80 -15.31 -53.33
CA PHE A 9 -54.40 -15.23 -52.92
C PHE A 9 -54.13 -13.93 -52.15
N ARG A 10 -53.56 -14.03 -50.95
CA ARG A 10 -52.99 -12.89 -50.19
C ARG A 10 -51.56 -12.64 -50.67
N ASP A 11 -51.29 -11.43 -51.16
CA ASP A 11 -49.95 -10.95 -51.53
C ASP A 11 -49.20 -10.48 -50.26
N GLU A 12 -48.43 -11.36 -49.62
CA GLU A 12 -47.53 -10.99 -48.53
C GLU A 12 -46.18 -10.48 -49.08
N ARG A 13 -46.15 -9.24 -49.61
CA ARG A 13 -44.87 -8.59 -49.89
C ARG A 13 -44.28 -8.01 -48.60
N PRO A 14 -43.08 -8.43 -48.17
CA PRO A 14 -42.41 -7.81 -47.03
C PRO A 14 -42.09 -6.35 -47.35
N THR A 15 -42.66 -5.43 -46.58
CA THR A 15 -42.55 -3.98 -46.81
C THR A 15 -41.10 -3.52 -46.63
N ARG A 16 -40.53 -2.87 -47.66
CA ARG A 16 -39.15 -2.31 -47.69
C ARG A 16 -38.84 -1.40 -46.49
N VAL A 17 -39.87 -0.87 -45.82
CA VAL A 17 -39.80 -0.04 -44.62
C VAL A 17 -39.27 -0.83 -43.42
N ARG A 18 -39.66 -2.10 -43.24
CA ARG A 18 -39.23 -2.94 -42.10
C ARG A 18 -37.73 -3.21 -42.13
N ARG A 19 -37.14 -3.45 -43.31
CA ARG A 19 -35.69 -3.63 -43.50
C ARG A 19 -34.88 -2.37 -43.17
N ARG A 20 -35.36 -1.17 -43.53
CA ARG A 20 -34.65 0.10 -43.25
C ARG A 20 -34.57 0.42 -41.75
N ILE A 21 -35.62 0.11 -40.99
CA ILE A 21 -35.64 0.30 -39.53
C ILE A 21 -34.65 -0.65 -38.84
N THR A 22 -34.50 -1.88 -39.32
CA THR A 22 -33.51 -2.84 -38.76
C THR A 22 -32.07 -2.40 -38.99
N PHE A 23 -31.74 -1.88 -40.19
CA PHE A 23 -30.38 -1.38 -40.48
C PHE A 23 -30.01 -0.13 -39.66
N VAL A 24 -30.96 0.79 -39.43
CA VAL A 24 -30.73 1.97 -38.58
C VAL A 24 -30.57 1.58 -37.11
N ALA A 25 -31.41 0.68 -36.59
CA ALA A 25 -31.31 0.19 -35.22
C ALA A 25 -29.99 -0.57 -34.96
N LEU A 26 -29.55 -1.42 -35.89
CA LEU A 26 -28.23 -2.09 -35.79
C LEU A 26 -27.08 -1.09 -35.81
N GLY A 27 -27.14 -0.06 -36.65
CA GLY A 27 -26.13 0.98 -36.74
C GLY A 27 -26.00 1.79 -35.44
N VAL A 28 -27.12 2.13 -34.80
CA VAL A 28 -27.13 2.84 -33.51
C VAL A 28 -26.60 1.95 -32.38
N CYS A 29 -26.99 0.68 -32.31
CA CYS A 29 -26.46 -0.26 -31.31
C CYS A 29 -24.94 -0.47 -31.46
N LEU A 30 -24.45 -0.59 -32.70
CA LEU A 30 -23.02 -0.74 -32.97
C LEU A 30 -22.24 0.51 -32.56
N ALA A 31 -22.75 1.71 -32.87
CA ALA A 31 -22.13 2.97 -32.47
C ALA A 31 -22.09 3.13 -30.93
N ALA A 32 -23.15 2.75 -30.22
CA ALA A 32 -23.18 2.78 -28.76
C ALA A 32 -22.18 1.79 -28.14
N LEU A 33 -22.05 0.59 -28.70
CA LEU A 33 -21.06 -0.40 -28.26
C LEU A 33 -19.62 0.07 -28.49
N VAL A 34 -19.34 0.69 -29.64
CA VAL A 34 -18.01 1.25 -29.94
C VAL A 34 -17.68 2.40 -29.00
N ALA A 35 -18.64 3.29 -28.72
CA ALA A 35 -18.45 4.39 -27.77
C ALA A 35 -18.19 3.86 -26.34
N ALA A 36 -18.97 2.87 -25.88
CA ALA A 36 -18.78 2.23 -24.59
C ALA A 36 -17.42 1.53 -24.49
N LEU A 37 -17.00 0.83 -25.54
CA LEU A 37 -15.69 0.20 -25.60
C LEU A 37 -14.56 1.25 -25.58
N ALA A 38 -14.69 2.34 -26.32
CA ALA A 38 -13.72 3.44 -26.32
C ALA A 38 -13.60 4.09 -24.93
N THR A 39 -14.72 4.28 -24.20
CA THR A 39 -14.69 4.79 -22.82
C THR A 39 -14.01 3.83 -21.85
N VAL A 40 -14.25 2.51 -21.99
CA VAL A 40 -13.59 1.49 -21.17
C VAL A 40 -12.09 1.46 -21.46
N LEU A 41 -11.69 1.49 -22.74
CA LEU A 41 -10.29 1.50 -23.15
C LEU A 41 -9.55 2.77 -22.67
N ALA A 42 -10.19 3.94 -22.76
CA ALA A 42 -9.63 5.19 -22.25
C ALA A 42 -9.47 5.16 -20.71
N GLY A 43 -10.43 4.58 -19.98
CA GLY A 43 -10.34 4.40 -18.53
C GLY A 43 -9.19 3.46 -18.13
N LEU A 44 -9.03 2.34 -18.84
CA LEU A 44 -7.93 1.40 -18.61
C LEU A 44 -6.56 2.01 -18.91
N ALA A 45 -6.44 2.79 -19.99
CA ALA A 45 -5.21 3.51 -20.33
C ALA A 45 -4.85 4.58 -19.28
N GLY A 46 -5.86 5.32 -18.78
CA GLY A 46 -5.68 6.30 -17.72
C GLY A 46 -5.18 5.68 -16.40
N ALA A 47 -5.73 4.53 -16.01
CA ALA A 47 -5.29 3.79 -14.83
C ALA A 47 -3.85 3.26 -14.98
N ALA A 48 -3.48 2.73 -16.15
CA ALA A 48 -2.12 2.27 -16.41
C ALA A 48 -1.10 3.42 -16.36
N LEU A 49 -1.46 4.60 -16.89
CA LEU A 49 -0.61 5.79 -16.83
C LEU A 49 -0.45 6.31 -15.39
N ALA A 50 -1.52 6.32 -14.59
CA ALA A 50 -1.45 6.69 -13.17
C ALA A 50 -0.54 5.74 -12.38
N SER A 51 -0.64 4.43 -12.63
CA SER A 51 0.26 3.43 -12.07
C SER A 51 1.71 3.60 -12.53
N SER A 52 1.96 4.12 -13.74
CA SER A 52 3.32 4.40 -14.23
C SER A 52 3.93 5.69 -13.69
N VAL A 53 3.11 6.64 -13.23
CA VAL A 53 3.56 7.90 -12.61
C VAL A 53 4.02 7.68 -11.17
N ALA A 54 3.44 6.71 -10.45
CA ALA A 54 4.00 6.21 -9.21
C ALA A 54 5.09 5.18 -9.56
N GLY A 55 6.31 5.65 -9.85
CA GLY A 55 7.46 4.79 -10.12
C GLY A 55 7.70 3.78 -8.99
N ASP A 56 8.47 2.73 -9.30
CA ASP A 56 8.88 1.75 -8.29
C ASP A 56 9.60 2.45 -7.13
N PRO A 57 9.43 1.98 -5.88
CA PRO A 57 10.15 2.53 -4.75
C PRO A 57 11.65 2.55 -5.02
N ASP A 58 12.28 3.67 -4.69
CA ASP A 58 13.72 3.84 -4.83
C ASP A 58 14.32 4.43 -3.55
N ARG A 59 15.64 4.62 -3.57
CA ARG A 59 16.39 5.17 -2.43
C ARG A 59 15.87 6.53 -1.99
N SER A 60 15.45 7.40 -2.93
CA SER A 60 14.90 8.73 -2.61
C SER A 60 13.57 8.64 -1.88
N GLY A 61 12.79 7.59 -2.16
CA GLY A 61 11.56 7.25 -1.46
C GLY A 61 11.74 6.51 -0.14
N GLY A 62 12.99 6.34 0.35
CA GLY A 62 13.30 5.66 1.61
C GLY A 62 13.54 4.16 1.50
N LEU A 63 13.72 3.61 0.29
CA LEU A 63 14.04 2.19 0.11
C LEU A 63 15.44 1.87 0.66
N VAL A 64 15.50 0.91 1.59
CA VAL A 64 16.72 0.23 2.02
C VAL A 64 16.80 -1.13 1.32
N ALA A 65 17.92 -1.42 0.67
CA ALA A 65 18.07 -2.64 -0.10
C ALA A 65 18.09 -3.89 0.81
N SER A 66 17.32 -4.92 0.44
CA SER A 66 17.31 -6.19 1.17
C SER A 66 18.72 -6.79 1.24
N GLY A 67 19.14 -7.19 2.44
CA GLY A 67 20.49 -7.73 2.69
C GLY A 67 21.57 -6.67 2.83
N SER A 68 21.22 -5.38 2.81
CA SER A 68 22.15 -4.27 3.06
C SER A 68 21.50 -3.25 4.00
N PRO A 69 21.20 -3.64 5.27
CA PRO A 69 20.62 -2.73 6.23
C PRO A 69 21.61 -1.62 6.56
N LEU A 70 21.11 -0.42 6.88
CA LEU A 70 21.93 0.76 7.13
C LEU A 70 22.50 0.76 8.55
N GLN A 71 23.64 1.40 8.74
CA GLN A 71 24.12 1.81 10.06
C GLN A 71 23.28 2.97 10.56
N VAL A 72 23.08 3.06 11.88
CA VAL A 72 22.37 4.20 12.51
C VAL A 72 23.05 5.54 12.21
N THR A 73 24.35 5.53 11.90
CA THR A 73 25.15 6.72 11.58
C THR A 73 25.02 7.20 10.13
N GLU A 74 24.38 6.44 9.25
CA GLU A 74 24.17 6.81 7.84
C GLU A 74 23.01 7.81 7.68
N VAL A 75 23.07 8.92 8.43
CA VAL A 75 21.97 9.89 8.59
C VAL A 75 21.61 10.69 7.33
N ASP A 76 22.48 10.66 6.31
CA ASP A 76 22.23 11.27 5.01
C ASP A 76 21.35 10.39 4.10
N GLU A 77 21.16 9.11 4.44
CA GLU A 77 20.26 8.22 3.73
C GLU A 77 18.81 8.69 3.89
N PRO A 78 17.99 8.79 2.83
CA PRO A 78 16.62 9.29 2.95
C PRO A 78 15.77 8.57 4.00
N ALA A 79 16.01 7.26 4.20
CA ALA A 79 15.35 6.47 5.24
C ALA A 79 15.67 6.94 6.67
N LEU A 80 16.86 7.51 6.93
CA LEU A 80 17.22 8.06 8.25
C LEU A 80 17.05 9.58 8.30
N ALA A 81 17.31 10.28 7.20
CA ALA A 81 17.18 11.72 7.09
C ALA A 81 15.73 12.19 7.29
N GLY A 82 14.75 11.36 6.88
CA GLY A 82 13.32 11.64 7.02
C GLY A 82 12.70 11.24 8.37
N LEU A 83 13.46 10.67 9.30
CA LEU A 83 12.95 10.37 10.65
C LEU A 83 12.74 11.65 11.46
N ASP A 84 11.79 11.61 12.41
CA ASP A 84 11.72 12.61 13.47
C ASP A 84 13.08 12.71 14.17
N ALA A 85 13.56 13.94 14.37
CA ALA A 85 14.90 14.17 14.90
C ALA A 85 15.10 13.52 16.28
N ARG A 86 14.08 13.51 17.14
CA ARG A 86 14.17 12.90 18.48
C ARG A 86 14.23 11.38 18.38
N LEU A 87 13.50 10.78 17.45
CA LEU A 87 13.62 9.34 17.18
C LEU A 87 15.03 8.99 16.70
N ARG A 88 15.58 9.77 15.77
CA ARG A 88 16.96 9.55 15.28
C ARG A 88 18.01 9.69 16.38
N ASP A 89 17.87 10.69 17.24
CA ASP A 89 18.78 10.92 18.36
C ASP A 89 18.69 9.78 19.39
N ALA A 90 17.47 9.36 19.77
CA ALA A 90 17.27 8.22 20.69
C ALA A 90 17.83 6.91 20.11
N LEU A 91 17.66 6.68 18.80
CA LEU A 91 18.22 5.50 18.13
C LEU A 91 19.76 5.53 18.12
N ALA A 92 20.37 6.70 17.94
CA ALA A 92 21.82 6.86 17.97
C ALA A 92 22.40 6.61 19.37
N GLU A 93 21.75 7.10 20.43
CA GLU A 93 22.12 6.82 21.82
C GLU A 93 22.00 5.33 22.14
N ALA A 94 20.86 4.71 21.82
CA ALA A 94 20.65 3.28 22.04
C ALA A 94 21.67 2.42 21.28
N ALA A 95 21.99 2.78 20.04
CA ALA A 95 22.98 2.06 19.25
C ALA A 95 24.40 2.16 19.82
N ALA A 96 24.78 3.30 20.41
CA ALA A 96 26.07 3.46 21.06
C ALA A 96 26.20 2.55 22.28
N ASP A 97 25.20 2.53 23.16
CA ASP A 97 25.20 1.71 24.38
C ASP A 97 25.08 0.21 24.08
N ALA A 98 24.29 -0.16 23.07
CA ALA A 98 24.21 -1.54 22.58
C ALA A 98 25.57 -2.03 22.06
N ALA A 99 26.33 -1.16 21.37
CA ALA A 99 27.64 -1.51 20.83
C ALA A 99 28.68 -1.78 21.93
N GLU A 100 28.58 -1.14 23.10
CA GLU A 100 29.43 -1.47 24.27
C GLU A 100 29.22 -2.91 24.76
N GLN A 101 28.05 -3.49 24.47
CA GLN A 101 27.68 -4.86 24.77
C GLN A 101 27.90 -5.82 23.58
N GLY A 102 28.50 -5.32 22.49
CA GLY A 102 28.74 -6.10 21.28
C GLY A 102 27.49 -6.35 20.42
N ILE A 103 26.41 -5.58 20.64
CA ILE A 103 25.18 -5.65 19.86
C ILE A 103 25.18 -4.52 18.82
N GLU A 104 25.14 -4.87 17.54
CA GLU A 104 25.06 -3.90 16.44
C GLU A 104 23.61 -3.66 16.04
N ILE A 105 23.14 -2.41 16.12
CA ILE A 105 21.81 -2.02 15.62
C ILE A 105 21.93 -1.55 14.16
N ARG A 106 21.11 -2.13 13.28
CA ARG A 106 21.00 -1.78 11.86
C ARG A 106 19.57 -1.44 11.49
N VAL A 107 19.40 -0.50 10.57
CA VAL A 107 18.09 -0.05 10.07
C VAL A 107 17.73 -0.79 8.78
N THR A 108 16.63 -1.52 8.79
CA THR A 108 16.06 -2.18 7.59
C THR A 108 14.98 -1.35 6.92
N SER A 109 14.34 -0.45 7.65
CA SER A 109 13.36 0.51 7.12
C SER A 109 13.27 1.70 8.09
N GLY A 110 13.22 2.92 7.57
CA GLY A 110 13.04 4.13 8.38
C GLY A 110 11.90 4.95 7.81
N TRP A 111 12.12 6.23 7.55
CA TRP A 111 11.18 7.03 6.80
C TRP A 111 10.94 6.45 5.40
N ARG A 112 9.69 6.48 4.96
CA ARG A 112 9.27 6.06 3.61
C ARG A 112 8.29 7.07 3.03
N SER A 113 8.40 7.30 1.72
CA SER A 113 7.39 8.10 1.01
C SER A 113 6.00 7.44 1.04
N GLU A 114 4.95 8.25 0.95
CA GLU A 114 3.57 7.74 0.86
C GLU A 114 3.38 6.81 -0.36
N ALA A 115 4.01 7.13 -1.49
CA ALA A 115 3.96 6.29 -2.69
C ALA A 115 4.59 4.91 -2.44
N TYR A 116 5.72 4.85 -1.73
CA TYR A 116 6.33 3.58 -1.34
C TYR A 116 5.40 2.80 -0.39
N GLN A 117 4.86 3.45 0.64
CA GLN A 117 3.92 2.79 1.55
C GLN A 117 2.69 2.22 0.83
N ARG A 118 2.16 2.96 -0.16
CA ARG A 118 1.02 2.49 -0.97
C ARG A 118 1.36 1.23 -1.75
N ARG A 119 2.55 1.15 -2.35
CA ARG A 119 3.03 -0.06 -3.02
C ARG A 119 3.12 -1.24 -2.07
N LEU A 120 3.66 -1.05 -0.86
CA LEU A 120 3.72 -2.12 0.14
C LEU A 120 2.33 -2.65 0.51
N MET A 121 1.35 -1.76 0.66
CA MET A 121 -0.04 -2.17 0.92
C MET A 121 -0.62 -2.94 -0.27
N GLU A 122 -0.43 -2.46 -1.50
CA GLU A 122 -0.88 -3.16 -2.72
C GLU A 122 -0.25 -4.56 -2.82
N ASP A 123 1.03 -4.69 -2.49
CA ASP A 123 1.78 -5.94 -2.50
C ASP A 123 1.29 -6.91 -1.42
N ALA A 124 1.01 -6.40 -0.22
CA ALA A 124 0.43 -7.16 0.88
C ALA A 124 -0.98 -7.66 0.52
N ILE A 125 -1.81 -6.84 -0.12
CA ILE A 125 -3.13 -7.27 -0.61
C ILE A 125 -3.00 -8.43 -1.60
N ARG A 126 -2.06 -8.37 -2.54
CA ARG A 126 -1.82 -9.47 -3.48
C ARG A 126 -1.33 -10.73 -2.78
N THR A 127 -0.54 -10.58 -1.72
CA THR A 127 0.04 -11.69 -0.95
C THR A 127 -0.98 -12.38 -0.04
N HIS A 128 -1.80 -11.59 0.66
CA HIS A 128 -2.73 -12.06 1.69
C HIS A 128 -4.17 -12.21 1.17
N GLY A 129 -4.46 -11.79 -0.06
CA GLY A 129 -5.72 -12.01 -0.75
C GLY A 129 -6.85 -11.04 -0.38
N SER A 130 -6.69 -10.22 0.66
CA SER A 130 -7.63 -9.14 1.01
C SER A 130 -6.93 -7.99 1.73
N GLU A 131 -7.51 -6.80 1.63
CA GLU A 131 -7.05 -5.64 2.41
C GLU A 131 -7.20 -5.86 3.91
N ALA A 132 -8.27 -6.52 4.36
CA ALA A 132 -8.48 -6.81 5.77
C ALA A 132 -7.34 -7.66 6.36
N GLU A 133 -6.90 -8.70 5.64
CA GLU A 133 -5.78 -9.53 6.09
C GLU A 133 -4.43 -8.82 5.93
N ALA A 134 -4.23 -8.08 4.83
CA ALA A 134 -2.99 -7.34 4.58
C ALA A 134 -2.71 -6.28 5.67
N ARG A 135 -3.76 -5.63 6.19
CA ARG A 135 -3.65 -4.60 7.23
C ARG A 135 -3.08 -5.08 8.55
N ARG A 136 -3.04 -6.40 8.79
CA ARG A 136 -2.38 -6.99 9.97
C ARG A 136 -0.86 -6.89 9.89
N TYR A 137 -0.30 -6.76 8.69
CA TYR A 137 1.14 -6.77 8.44
C TYR A 137 1.67 -5.47 7.84
N VAL A 138 0.80 -4.70 7.17
CA VAL A 138 1.19 -3.44 6.52
C VAL A 138 0.10 -2.39 6.76
N ALA A 139 0.44 -1.32 7.47
CA ALA A 139 -0.48 -0.19 7.65
C ALA A 139 -0.76 0.52 6.31
N PRO A 140 -1.99 1.03 6.08
CA PRO A 140 -2.27 1.87 4.93
C PRO A 140 -1.48 3.20 5.01
N PRO A 141 -1.28 3.91 3.88
CA PRO A 141 -0.43 5.10 3.84
C PRO A 141 -0.77 6.16 4.89
N GLU A 142 -2.05 6.42 5.13
CA GLU A 142 -2.55 7.42 6.08
C GLU A 142 -2.38 7.04 7.57
N GLN A 143 -1.99 5.80 7.87
CA GLN A 143 -1.77 5.31 9.23
C GLN A 143 -0.32 4.86 9.50
N SER A 144 0.52 4.79 8.47
CA SER A 144 1.90 4.32 8.61
C SER A 144 2.80 5.38 9.26
N ARG A 145 3.43 5.00 10.38
CA ARG A 145 4.41 5.86 11.07
C ARG A 145 5.73 6.01 10.33
N HIS A 146 6.04 5.10 9.41
CA HIS A 146 7.18 5.31 8.52
C HIS A 146 6.94 6.50 7.58
N VAL A 147 5.69 6.80 7.23
CA VAL A 147 5.36 7.96 6.37
C VAL A 147 5.59 9.29 7.09
N THR A 148 5.28 9.35 8.39
CA THR A 148 5.54 10.52 9.23
C THR A 148 6.94 10.57 9.82
N GLY A 149 7.76 9.54 9.62
CA GLY A 149 9.11 9.46 10.19
C GLY A 149 9.14 9.10 11.68
N ASP A 150 8.03 8.61 12.22
CA ASP A 150 7.85 8.27 13.64
C ASP A 150 8.20 6.81 13.97
N ALA A 151 8.62 6.01 13.00
CA ALA A 151 8.94 4.59 13.18
C ALA A 151 10.20 4.14 12.46
N VAL A 152 10.82 3.09 12.99
CA VAL A 152 11.99 2.43 12.43
C VAL A 152 11.88 0.91 12.58
N ASP A 153 12.28 0.19 11.54
CA ASP A 153 12.45 -1.27 11.55
C ASP A 153 13.93 -1.62 11.65
N LEU A 154 14.24 -2.57 12.53
CA LEU A 154 15.61 -2.84 12.94
C LEU A 154 16.04 -4.31 12.74
N ALA A 155 17.35 -4.50 12.62
CA ALA A 155 18.04 -5.79 12.56
C ALA A 155 19.39 -5.68 13.29
N PRO A 156 20.04 -6.81 13.64
CA PRO A 156 19.54 -8.17 13.59
C PRO A 156 18.56 -8.47 14.74
N VAL A 157 18.12 -9.72 14.84
CA VAL A 157 17.15 -10.17 15.85
C VAL A 157 17.66 -9.98 17.29
N ASP A 158 18.97 -10.09 17.52
CA ASP A 158 19.59 -9.79 18.81
C ASP A 158 19.45 -8.31 19.20
N ALA A 159 19.65 -7.39 18.26
CA ALA A 159 19.39 -5.95 18.46
C ALA A 159 17.92 -5.66 18.76
N GLN A 160 17.00 -6.36 18.09
CA GLN A 160 15.57 -6.26 18.38
C GLN A 160 15.27 -6.67 19.83
N TYR A 161 15.77 -7.83 20.27
CA TYR A 161 15.57 -8.28 21.65
C TYR A 161 16.24 -7.37 22.68
N TRP A 162 17.41 -6.83 22.36
CA TRP A 162 18.08 -5.85 23.22
C TRP A 162 17.21 -4.60 23.41
N LEU A 163 16.64 -4.04 22.33
CA LEU A 163 15.74 -2.90 22.43
C LEU A 163 14.39 -3.23 23.08
N ILE A 164 13.88 -4.46 22.95
CA ILE A 164 12.70 -4.90 23.71
C ILE A 164 12.98 -4.86 25.22
N GLN A 165 14.21 -5.17 25.62
CA GLN A 165 14.61 -5.24 27.03
C GLN A 165 15.03 -3.88 27.62
N TYR A 166 15.69 -3.03 26.83
CA TYR A 166 16.34 -1.81 27.31
C TYR A 166 15.90 -0.54 26.58
N GLY A 167 15.04 -0.64 25.57
CA GLY A 167 14.65 0.49 24.71
C GLY A 167 13.91 1.59 25.47
N ASP A 168 13.20 1.25 26.54
CA ASP A 168 12.48 2.19 27.40
C ASP A 168 13.40 3.24 28.03
N ALA A 169 14.66 2.89 28.30
CA ALA A 169 15.69 3.82 28.75
C ALA A 169 15.89 5.01 27.79
N TYR A 170 15.61 4.82 26.49
CA TYR A 170 15.71 5.84 25.44
C TYR A 170 14.34 6.33 24.96
N GLY A 171 13.25 5.81 25.53
CA GLY A 171 11.88 6.07 25.07
C GLY A 171 11.45 5.26 23.84
N LEU A 172 12.30 4.34 23.37
CA LEU A 172 12.05 3.47 22.22
C LEU A 172 11.27 2.24 22.66
N CYS A 173 10.10 2.01 22.05
CA CYS A 173 9.25 0.89 22.41
C CYS A 173 8.89 0.07 21.18
N GLN A 174 8.91 -1.26 21.35
CA GLN A 174 8.21 -2.16 20.44
C GLN A 174 6.72 -1.82 20.50
N ILE A 175 6.06 -1.81 19.35
CA ILE A 175 4.67 -1.40 19.24
C ILE A 175 3.73 -2.57 18.98
N TYR A 176 4.10 -3.49 18.09
CA TYR A 176 3.25 -4.58 17.64
C TYR A 176 3.83 -5.91 18.10
N ALA A 177 3.00 -6.76 18.69
CA ALA A 177 3.39 -8.06 19.22
C ALA A 177 3.88 -9.02 18.12
N ASN A 178 3.35 -8.88 16.90
CA ASN A 178 3.76 -9.66 15.73
C ASN A 178 4.99 -9.10 14.98
N GLU A 179 5.54 -7.95 15.40
CA GLU A 179 6.65 -7.27 14.73
C GLU A 179 7.74 -6.90 15.75
N SER A 180 8.63 -7.86 16.08
CA SER A 180 9.76 -7.62 16.98
C SER A 180 10.75 -6.58 16.45
N TRP A 181 10.67 -6.26 15.15
CA TRP A 181 11.54 -5.32 14.47
C TRP A 181 11.05 -3.87 14.50
N HIS A 182 9.78 -3.59 14.78
CA HIS A 182 9.17 -2.25 14.64
C HIS A 182 9.20 -1.47 15.95
N PHE A 183 9.90 -0.33 15.95
CA PHE A 183 10.05 0.55 17.12
C PHE A 183 9.60 1.99 16.83
N GLU A 184 9.07 2.64 17.86
CA GLU A 184 8.68 4.06 17.84
C GLU A 184 9.13 4.76 19.13
N LEU A 185 9.23 6.08 19.10
CA LEU A 185 9.40 6.90 20.32
C LEU A 185 8.04 7.02 21.03
N ALA A 186 7.71 6.05 21.88
CA ALA A 186 6.37 5.90 22.46
C ALA A 186 6.28 6.28 23.94
N THR A 187 7.41 6.59 24.56
CA THR A 187 7.48 7.04 25.95
C THR A 187 8.65 8.01 26.13
N THR A 188 8.78 8.61 27.32
CA THR A 188 9.97 9.41 27.67
C THR A 188 11.11 8.48 28.10
N PRO A 189 12.39 8.87 27.98
CA PRO A 189 13.51 8.10 28.53
C PRO A 189 13.28 7.62 29.97
N GLY A 190 13.35 6.30 30.21
CA GLY A 190 13.07 5.63 31.48
C GLY A 190 11.58 5.52 31.85
N GLY A 191 10.69 5.87 30.92
CA GLY A 191 9.23 5.75 31.07
C GLY A 191 8.74 4.33 30.79
N VAL A 192 7.44 4.10 30.97
CA VAL A 192 6.83 2.79 30.71
C VAL A 192 6.37 2.74 29.25
N CYS A 193 6.79 1.71 28.51
CA CYS A 193 6.28 1.44 27.18
C CYS A 193 4.79 1.07 27.22
N PRO A 194 4.00 1.47 26.21
CA PRO A 194 2.58 1.09 26.13
C PRO A 194 2.44 -0.43 25.95
N GLU A 195 1.24 -0.94 26.25
CA GLU A 195 0.89 -2.31 25.91
C GLU A 195 1.04 -2.54 24.40
N LEU A 196 1.62 -3.68 24.03
CA LEU A 196 1.77 -4.07 22.64
C LEU A 196 0.39 -4.20 22.00
N ARG A 197 0.26 -3.65 20.80
CA ARG A 197 -0.88 -3.94 19.93
C ARG A 197 -0.70 -5.33 19.34
N GLU A 198 -1.78 -6.03 19.03
CA GLU A 198 -1.71 -7.36 18.42
C GLU A 198 -0.98 -7.29 17.08
N ASP A 199 -1.41 -6.35 16.23
CA ASP A 199 -0.85 -6.15 14.90
C ASP A 199 -1.14 -4.74 14.32
N ALA A 200 -0.68 -4.47 13.09
CA ALA A 200 -0.80 -3.16 12.45
C ALA A 200 -2.25 -2.72 12.16
N SER A 201 -3.24 -3.61 12.32
CA SER A 201 -4.65 -3.32 12.06
C SER A 201 -5.39 -2.73 13.27
N ASP A 202 -4.76 -2.64 14.45
CA ASP A 202 -5.34 -2.24 15.74
C ASP A 202 -5.67 -0.72 15.87
N GLY A 203 -6.42 -0.17 14.90
CA GLY A 203 -7.20 1.06 15.06
C GLY A 203 -6.38 2.31 15.38
N ARG A 204 -5.25 2.51 14.71
CA ARG A 204 -4.42 3.72 14.92
C ARG A 204 -5.10 4.94 14.28
N ALA A 205 -5.14 6.06 15.02
CA ALA A 205 -5.53 7.34 14.43
C ALA A 205 -4.61 7.67 13.23
N PRO A 206 -5.11 8.43 12.24
CA PRO A 206 -4.29 8.86 11.12
C PRO A 206 -2.97 9.47 11.60
N ALA A 207 -1.88 9.16 10.90
CA ALA A 207 -0.58 9.71 11.21
C ALA A 207 -0.62 11.22 10.88
N THR A 208 -0.57 12.07 11.90
CA THR A 208 -0.49 13.53 11.73
C THR A 208 0.98 13.89 11.56
N GLY A 209 1.35 14.40 10.38
CA GLY A 209 2.65 15.03 10.14
C GLY A 209 2.74 16.46 10.69
#